data_AF-A0AB38W7F8-F1
#
_entry.id   AF-A0AB38W7F8-F1
#
_cell.length_a   1.000
_cell.length_b   1.000
_cell.length_c   1.000
_cell.angle_alpha   90.00
_cell.angle_beta   90.00
_cell.angle_gamma   90.00
#
_symmetry.space_group_name_H-M   'P 1'
#
loop_
_entity.id
_entity.type
_entity.pdbx_description
1 polymer ?
#
loop_
_entity_poly.entity_id
_entity_poly.type
_entity_poly.pdbx_seq_one_letter_code
_entity_poly.pdbx_strand_id
1 'polypeptide(L)'
;MIFGGAFDPLHQAHIYIAKRAVQAIKAQKLYFVPTAKAFFKSPIKASNQARLAMLRVALKALPQMAVSNFDIKAQNGFSFNTVQHFKQRFPNAELYFLIGSDKLSELAKWHNIEQLQKLCRFVCYERFGYPIDEQLVQQFNVRLLGKCPLDLASSEMFGSHKFRQIPAKVLHYIHQHNIYLKTILQTLLDEPRMQHCLRVGQLAKTLAVANKLDGKTAYTAGAYHDLAKQLPQAQLEKLAKVAGVNDYPSWKVLHSYVGAYILKHWYGLNNSAVFSAIWNHTVPPQKMSQLDMIIYLADKLEPMRVHEEWAKGIDITALVKLAKKDLKLAYQITLKYVRSLQKN
;
A
#
# COMPACT_ATOMS: atom_id res chain seq x y z
N MET A 1 1.59 -23.61 15.96
CA MET A 1 2.55 -22.48 15.91
C MET A 1 1.82 -21.16 15.91
N ILE A 2 2.46 -20.13 16.44
CA ILE A 2 1.97 -18.75 16.52
C ILE A 2 3.02 -17.86 15.83
N PHE A 3 2.57 -16.98 14.94
CA PHE A 3 3.41 -16.02 14.24
C PHE A 3 2.86 -14.62 14.42
N GLY A 4 3.42 -13.88 15.37
CA GLY A 4 3.05 -12.51 15.68
C GLY A 4 3.73 -11.49 14.77
N GLY A 5 3.04 -10.39 14.46
CA GLY A 5 3.62 -9.31 13.68
C GLY A 5 2.62 -8.20 13.35
N ALA A 6 3.10 -7.06 12.87
CA ALA A 6 2.21 -5.98 12.42
C ALA A 6 1.50 -6.35 11.11
N PHE A 7 2.20 -7.01 10.17
CA PHE A 7 1.70 -7.38 8.85
C PHE A 7 1.11 -6.19 8.07
N ASP A 8 1.87 -5.11 7.97
CA ASP A 8 1.42 -3.82 7.45
C ASP A 8 2.29 -3.28 6.28
N PRO A 9 2.16 -3.85 5.08
CA PRO A 9 1.37 -5.04 4.75
C PRO A 9 2.13 -6.35 5.01
N LEU A 10 1.40 -7.47 4.99
CA LEU A 10 2.03 -8.78 4.83
C LEU A 10 2.72 -8.86 3.46
N HIS A 11 3.73 -9.73 3.33
CA HIS A 11 4.50 -9.87 2.09
C HIS A 11 5.07 -11.27 1.92
N GLN A 12 5.73 -11.51 0.78
CA GLN A 12 6.20 -12.85 0.40
C GLN A 12 7.17 -13.46 1.43
N ALA A 13 8.04 -12.66 2.07
CA ALA A 13 8.91 -13.19 3.13
C ALA A 13 8.10 -13.76 4.31
N HIS A 14 7.03 -13.10 4.76
CA HIS A 14 6.17 -13.64 5.81
C HIS A 14 5.57 -15.00 5.42
N ILE A 15 5.10 -15.15 4.18
CA ILE A 15 4.52 -16.40 3.67
C ILE A 15 5.60 -17.48 3.55
N TYR A 16 6.78 -17.14 3.02
CA TYR A 16 7.92 -18.03 2.89
C TYR A 16 8.36 -18.59 4.25
N ILE A 17 8.57 -17.71 5.22
CA ILE A 17 9.00 -18.08 6.58
C ILE A 17 7.92 -18.96 7.24
N ALA A 18 6.64 -18.59 7.15
CA ALA A 18 5.57 -19.39 7.72
C ALA A 18 5.50 -20.80 7.12
N LYS A 19 5.68 -20.95 5.80
CA LYS A 19 5.73 -22.26 5.13
C LYS A 19 6.91 -23.09 5.63
N ARG A 20 8.11 -22.50 5.69
CA ARG A 20 9.31 -23.19 6.19
C ARG A 20 9.17 -23.60 7.65
N ALA A 21 8.63 -22.73 8.48
CA ALA A 21 8.39 -23.02 9.88
C ALA A 21 7.43 -24.21 10.06
N VAL A 22 6.31 -24.20 9.31
CA VAL A 22 5.34 -25.30 9.35
C VAL A 22 5.97 -26.63 8.92
N GLN A 23 6.76 -26.63 7.85
CA GLN A 23 7.45 -27.84 7.38
C GLN A 23 8.49 -28.33 8.38
N ALA A 24 9.37 -27.45 8.89
CA ALA A 24 10.45 -27.83 9.80
C ALA A 24 9.93 -28.37 11.12
N ILE A 25 8.86 -27.77 11.66
CA ILE A 25 8.24 -28.20 12.92
C ILE A 25 7.23 -29.34 12.69
N LYS A 26 6.88 -29.66 11.43
CA LYS A 26 5.74 -30.53 11.08
C LYS A 26 4.44 -30.08 11.76
N ALA A 27 4.24 -28.76 11.81
CA ALA A 27 3.14 -28.17 12.55
C ALA A 27 1.78 -28.47 11.91
N GLN A 28 0.82 -28.91 12.72
CA GLN A 28 -0.57 -29.13 12.30
C GLN A 28 -1.25 -27.81 11.86
N LYS A 29 -0.95 -26.72 12.58
CA LYS A 29 -1.50 -25.39 12.31
C LYS A 29 -0.51 -24.28 12.68
N LEU A 30 -0.47 -23.23 11.87
CA LEU A 30 0.16 -21.95 12.17
C LEU A 30 -0.86 -20.82 12.17
N TYR A 31 -0.87 -20.02 13.23
CA TYR A 31 -1.72 -18.85 13.35
C TYR A 31 -0.92 -17.57 13.16
N PHE A 32 -1.27 -16.78 12.15
CA PHE A 32 -0.84 -15.39 12.02
C PHE A 32 -1.64 -14.55 13.01
N VAL A 33 -0.94 -13.82 13.88
CA VAL A 33 -1.54 -12.99 14.93
C VAL A 33 -1.11 -11.53 14.71
N PRO A 34 -1.91 -10.74 13.97
CA PRO A 34 -1.63 -9.32 13.80
C PRO A 34 -1.70 -8.57 15.14
N THR A 35 -0.66 -7.82 15.45
CA THR A 35 -0.60 -7.00 16.67
C THR A 35 -1.67 -5.89 16.64
N ALA A 36 -2.18 -5.51 17.82
CA ALA A 36 -3.18 -4.44 17.94
C ALA A 36 -2.58 -3.03 17.75
N LYS A 37 -1.39 -2.81 18.32
CA LYS A 37 -0.67 -1.52 18.31
C LYS A 37 0.81 -1.76 18.03
N ALA A 38 1.49 -0.77 17.45
CA ALA A 38 2.95 -0.74 17.38
C ALA A 38 3.48 -0.07 18.66
N PHE A 39 3.74 -0.86 19.70
CA PHE A 39 4.24 -0.31 20.98
C PHE A 39 5.68 0.26 20.87
N PHE A 40 6.45 -0.16 19.86
CA PHE A 40 7.90 0.14 19.75
C PHE A 40 8.39 0.39 18.31
N LYS A 41 7.50 0.64 17.34
CA LYS A 41 7.86 0.81 15.91
C LYS A 41 7.07 1.95 15.27
N SER A 42 7.43 2.31 14.03
CA SER A 42 6.67 3.24 13.18
C SER A 42 5.16 2.97 13.23
N PRO A 43 4.31 4.00 13.13
CA PRO A 43 2.88 3.84 13.20
C PRO A 43 2.38 2.87 12.13
N ILE A 44 1.45 2.00 12.55
CA ILE A 44 0.73 1.10 11.65
C ILE A 44 -0.14 1.98 10.73
N LYS A 45 0.05 1.82 9.43
CA LYS A 45 -0.58 2.58 8.35
C LYS A 45 -1.96 2.04 8.01
N ALA A 46 -2.13 0.71 7.89
CA ALA A 46 -3.44 0.11 7.60
C ALA A 46 -4.25 -0.15 8.88
N SER A 47 -5.58 0.00 8.76
CA SER A 47 -6.49 -0.34 9.85
C SER A 47 -6.40 -1.82 10.24
N ASN A 48 -6.77 -2.14 11.48
CA ASN A 48 -6.82 -3.51 11.99
C ASN A 48 -7.69 -4.42 11.10
N GLN A 49 -8.83 -3.91 10.62
CA GLN A 49 -9.72 -4.62 9.72
C GLN A 49 -9.06 -4.89 8.35
N ALA A 50 -8.38 -3.89 7.79
CA ALA A 50 -7.66 -4.03 6.53
C ALA A 50 -6.56 -5.10 6.63
N ARG A 51 -5.74 -5.08 7.69
CA ARG A 51 -4.68 -6.08 7.91
C ARG A 51 -5.23 -7.50 8.07
N LEU A 52 -6.31 -7.66 8.84
CA LEU A 52 -7.01 -8.95 8.97
C LEU A 52 -7.54 -9.44 7.62
N ALA A 53 -8.12 -8.56 6.80
CA ALA A 53 -8.63 -8.92 5.49
C ALA A 53 -7.50 -9.32 4.54
N MET A 54 -6.39 -8.56 4.50
CA MET A 54 -5.21 -8.91 3.70
C MET A 54 -4.64 -10.27 4.09
N LEU A 55 -4.51 -10.57 5.39
CA LEU A 55 -4.09 -11.88 5.88
C LEU A 55 -5.05 -12.99 5.44
N ARG A 56 -6.37 -12.80 5.55
CA ARG A 56 -7.35 -13.80 5.08
C ARG A 56 -7.24 -14.05 3.58
N VAL A 57 -7.08 -12.99 2.78
CA VAL A 57 -6.87 -13.10 1.33
C VAL A 57 -5.60 -13.89 1.01
N ALA A 58 -4.50 -13.61 1.71
CA ALA A 58 -3.22 -14.28 1.50
C ALA A 58 -3.27 -15.78 1.87
N LEU A 59 -3.95 -16.12 2.96
CA LEU A 59 -3.93 -17.46 3.53
C LEU A 59 -5.07 -18.37 3.02
N LYS A 60 -5.98 -17.86 2.18
CA LYS A 60 -7.17 -18.61 1.70
C LYS A 60 -6.82 -19.99 1.11
N ALA A 61 -5.69 -20.11 0.42
CA ALA A 61 -5.23 -21.35 -0.21
C ALA A 61 -4.18 -22.13 0.62
N LEU A 62 -3.99 -21.78 1.89
CA LEU A 62 -2.97 -22.38 2.77
C LEU A 62 -3.67 -23.03 3.98
N PRO A 63 -4.14 -24.29 3.86
CA PRO A 63 -5.02 -24.90 4.87
C PRO A 63 -4.36 -25.09 6.24
N GLN A 64 -3.04 -25.21 6.31
CA GLN A 64 -2.29 -25.29 7.58
C GLN A 64 -2.13 -23.93 8.26
N MET A 65 -2.56 -22.83 7.63
CA MET A 65 -2.39 -21.47 8.14
C MET A 65 -3.74 -20.82 8.39
N ALA A 66 -3.83 -20.02 9.46
CA ALA A 66 -5.04 -19.30 9.81
C ALA A 66 -4.69 -17.93 10.42
N VAL A 67 -5.69 -17.05 10.49
CA VAL A 67 -5.57 -15.74 11.14
C VAL A 67 -6.25 -15.81 12.50
N SER A 68 -5.59 -15.32 13.54
CA SER A 68 -6.22 -15.04 14.83
C SER A 68 -6.33 -13.54 15.03
N ASN A 69 -7.53 -13.05 15.35
CA ASN A 69 -7.75 -11.63 15.68
C ASN A 69 -7.70 -11.36 17.18
N PHE A 70 -7.20 -12.32 17.98
CA PHE A 70 -7.16 -12.21 19.44
C PHE A 70 -6.49 -10.91 19.88
N ASP A 71 -5.26 -10.64 19.45
CA ASP A 71 -4.53 -9.45 19.90
C ASP A 71 -5.29 -8.16 19.57
N ILE A 72 -5.79 -8.03 18.34
CA ILE A 72 -6.61 -6.88 17.91
C ILE A 72 -7.87 -6.72 18.78
N LYS A 73 -8.60 -7.81 19.07
CA LYS A 73 -9.83 -7.75 19.87
C LYS A 73 -9.55 -7.41 21.32
N ALA A 74 -8.50 -7.99 21.90
CA ALA A 74 -8.10 -7.78 23.28
C ALA A 74 -7.29 -6.48 23.48
N GLN A 75 -6.97 -5.75 22.40
CA GLN A 75 -6.02 -4.63 22.43
C GLN A 75 -4.67 -5.02 23.07
N ASN A 76 -4.26 -6.28 22.88
CA ASN A 76 -3.10 -6.88 23.52
C ASN A 76 -1.79 -6.46 22.85
N GLY A 77 -0.77 -6.23 23.67
CA GLY A 77 0.60 -5.92 23.24
C GLY A 77 1.64 -6.97 23.63
N PHE A 78 1.27 -7.97 24.43
CA PHE A 78 2.22 -8.89 25.03
C PHE A 78 2.05 -10.30 24.48
N SER A 79 3.12 -10.84 23.91
CA SER A 79 3.16 -12.21 23.37
C SER A 79 2.78 -13.26 24.43
N PHE A 80 3.05 -12.98 25.71
CA PHE A 80 2.66 -13.84 26.83
C PHE A 80 1.15 -14.11 26.86
N ASN A 81 0.32 -13.07 26.81
CA ASN A 81 -1.13 -13.18 26.80
C ASN A 81 -1.63 -13.93 25.55
N THR A 82 -0.99 -13.71 24.40
CA THR A 82 -1.28 -14.45 23.17
C THR A 82 -1.03 -15.94 23.34
N VAL A 83 0.12 -16.33 23.89
CA VAL A 83 0.44 -17.75 24.12
C VAL A 83 -0.50 -18.37 25.15
N GLN A 84 -0.82 -17.67 26.23
CA GLN A 84 -1.82 -18.13 27.21
C GLN A 84 -3.18 -18.40 26.56
N HIS A 85 -3.66 -17.49 25.71
CA HIS A 85 -4.90 -17.69 24.96
C HIS A 85 -4.87 -18.97 24.12
N PHE A 86 -3.76 -19.22 23.41
CA PHE A 86 -3.61 -20.44 22.61
C PHE A 86 -3.45 -21.70 23.46
N LYS A 87 -2.83 -21.61 24.65
CA LYS A 87 -2.72 -22.75 25.59
C LYS A 87 -4.09 -23.13 26.16
N GLN A 88 -4.92 -22.14 26.49
CA GLN A 88 -6.30 -22.37 26.92
C GLN A 88 -7.14 -22.99 25.80
N ARG A 89 -6.99 -22.48 24.57
CA ARG A 89 -7.72 -22.97 23.40
C ARG A 89 -7.29 -24.38 22.97
N PHE A 90 -6.01 -24.71 23.14
CA PHE A 90 -5.43 -26.00 22.78
C PHE A 90 -4.58 -26.58 23.94
N PRO A 91 -5.22 -27.07 25.01
CA PRO A 91 -4.52 -27.49 26.24
C PRO A 91 -3.43 -28.54 26.01
N ASN A 92 -3.69 -29.48 25.10
CA ASN A 92 -2.81 -30.62 24.81
C ASN A 92 -1.81 -30.32 23.69
N ALA A 93 -1.84 -29.14 23.07
CA ALA A 93 -0.93 -28.81 21.98
C ALA A 93 0.44 -28.37 22.50
N GLU A 94 1.49 -28.81 21.81
CA GLU A 94 2.79 -28.16 21.88
C GLU A 94 2.73 -26.82 21.14
N LEU A 95 3.03 -25.74 21.86
CA LEU A 95 3.03 -24.40 21.28
C LEU A 95 4.44 -24.00 20.86
N TYR A 96 4.53 -23.40 19.68
CA TYR A 96 5.75 -22.84 19.13
C TYR A 96 5.50 -21.39 18.73
N PHE A 97 6.37 -20.47 19.11
CA PHE A 97 6.29 -19.05 18.77
C PHE A 97 7.39 -18.67 17.79
N LEU A 98 7.00 -18.25 16.59
CA LEU A 98 7.89 -17.91 15.49
C LEU A 98 8.32 -16.44 15.57
N ILE A 99 9.63 -16.21 15.64
CA ILE A 99 10.26 -14.88 15.70
C ILE A 99 11.35 -14.73 14.63
N GLY A 100 11.69 -13.50 14.28
CA GLY A 100 12.89 -13.20 13.51
C GLY A 100 14.08 -12.92 14.44
N SER A 101 15.29 -13.03 13.92
CA SER A 101 16.52 -12.73 14.66
C SER A 101 16.58 -11.30 15.19
N ASP A 102 15.88 -10.34 14.58
CA ASP A 102 15.72 -8.98 15.11
C ASP A 102 15.02 -8.91 16.47
N LYS A 103 14.28 -9.97 16.84
CA LYS A 103 13.60 -10.08 18.13
C LYS A 103 14.28 -11.00 19.13
N LEU A 104 15.26 -11.78 18.68
CA LEU A 104 16.02 -12.66 19.55
C LEU A 104 16.81 -11.86 20.60
N SER A 105 17.48 -10.78 20.18
CA SER A 105 18.24 -9.89 21.07
C SER A 105 17.38 -9.13 22.10
N GLU A 106 16.08 -8.97 21.82
CA GLU A 106 15.13 -8.33 22.72
C GLU A 106 14.40 -9.33 23.62
N LEU A 107 14.58 -10.64 23.41
CA LEU A 107 13.71 -11.68 23.98
C LEU A 107 13.73 -11.69 25.51
N ALA A 108 14.90 -11.44 26.13
CA ALA A 108 15.04 -11.31 27.58
C ALA A 108 14.20 -10.18 28.20
N LYS A 109 13.84 -9.17 27.40
CA LYS A 109 13.03 -8.01 27.83
C LYS A 109 11.53 -8.23 27.64
N TRP A 110 11.11 -9.37 27.09
CA TRP A 110 9.69 -9.64 26.85
C TRP A 110 8.98 -9.85 28.18
N HIS A 111 7.76 -9.31 28.26
CA HIS A 111 6.92 -9.43 29.44
C HIS A 111 6.71 -10.92 29.81
N ASN A 112 7.03 -11.26 31.06
CA ASN A 112 6.94 -12.61 31.62
C ASN A 112 7.69 -13.68 30.79
N ILE A 113 8.90 -13.37 30.32
CA ILE A 113 9.68 -14.27 29.46
C ILE A 113 9.92 -15.65 30.10
N GLU A 114 10.20 -15.71 31.39
CA GLU A 114 10.44 -16.99 32.09
C GLU A 114 9.21 -17.91 32.04
N GLN A 115 8.01 -17.34 32.25
CA GLN A 115 6.76 -18.09 32.14
C GLN A 115 6.44 -18.39 30.68
N LEU A 116 6.75 -17.49 29.76
CA LEU A 116 6.54 -17.68 28.32
C LEU A 116 7.34 -18.87 27.77
N GLN A 117 8.59 -19.06 28.21
CA GLN A 117 9.42 -20.22 27.87
C GLN A 117 8.84 -21.55 28.36
N LYS A 118 8.10 -21.54 29.48
CA LYS A 118 7.40 -22.73 29.98
C LYS A 118 6.14 -23.05 29.17
N LEU A 119 5.53 -22.04 28.54
CA LEU A 119 4.29 -22.19 27.78
C LEU A 119 4.51 -22.53 26.30
N CYS A 120 5.66 -22.19 25.72
CA CYS A 120 5.95 -22.45 24.31
C CYS A 120 7.45 -22.58 24.01
N ARG A 121 7.79 -23.21 22.89
CA ARG A 121 9.14 -23.25 22.32
C ARG A 121 9.33 -22.12 21.30
N PHE A 122 10.47 -21.46 21.31
CA PHE A 122 10.77 -20.44 20.30
C PHE A 122 11.34 -21.05 19.03
N VAL A 123 10.93 -20.51 17.88
CA VAL A 123 11.46 -20.85 16.57
C VAL A 123 11.92 -19.57 15.91
N CYS A 124 13.17 -19.52 15.47
CA CYS A 124 13.78 -18.30 14.94
C CYS A 124 14.25 -18.48 13.50
N TYR A 125 13.97 -17.50 12.65
CA TYR A 125 14.58 -17.36 11.33
C TYR A 125 15.58 -16.21 11.32
N GLU A 126 16.68 -16.37 10.61
CA GLU A 126 17.67 -15.31 10.47
C GLU A 126 17.19 -14.30 9.42
N ARG A 127 17.20 -13.02 9.82
CA ARG A 127 16.79 -11.87 9.03
C ARG A 127 18.02 -11.09 8.58
N PHE A 128 17.97 -10.52 7.37
CA PHE A 128 19.06 -9.70 6.85
C PHE A 128 19.39 -8.54 7.80
N GLY A 129 20.69 -8.33 8.06
CA GLY A 129 21.19 -7.30 8.96
C GLY A 129 21.08 -7.63 10.46
N TYR A 130 20.53 -8.79 10.83
CA TYR A 130 20.37 -9.23 12.22
C TYR A 130 20.99 -10.63 12.39
N PRO A 131 22.29 -10.72 12.68
CA PRO A 131 22.96 -12.01 12.87
C PRO A 131 22.35 -12.77 14.05
N ILE A 132 22.48 -14.10 14.02
CA ILE A 132 22.06 -14.96 15.13
C ILE A 132 23.11 -14.89 16.24
N ASP A 133 22.65 -14.60 17.46
CA ASP A 133 23.44 -14.74 18.67
C ASP A 133 23.27 -16.16 19.23
N GLU A 134 24.31 -16.98 19.12
CA GLU A 134 24.29 -18.37 19.57
C GLU A 134 24.09 -18.51 21.09
N GLN A 135 24.54 -17.54 21.89
CA GLN A 135 24.35 -17.57 23.34
C GLN A 135 22.87 -17.43 23.68
N LEU A 136 22.17 -16.52 23.01
CA LEU A 136 20.72 -16.35 23.18
C LEU A 136 19.94 -17.56 22.64
N VAL A 137 20.40 -18.18 21.56
CA VAL A 137 19.80 -19.43 21.06
C VAL A 137 19.87 -20.54 22.12
N GLN A 138 21.01 -20.71 22.77
CA GLN A 138 21.19 -21.69 23.84
C GLN A 138 20.37 -21.32 25.08
N GLN A 139 20.46 -20.06 25.54
CA GLN A 139 19.75 -19.55 26.71
C GLN A 139 18.23 -19.75 26.61
N PHE A 140 17.65 -19.47 25.44
CA PHE A 140 16.20 -19.56 25.23
C PHE A 140 15.75 -20.88 24.59
N ASN A 141 16.67 -21.84 24.39
CA ASN A 141 16.45 -23.12 23.71
C ASN A 141 15.69 -22.95 22.38
N VAL A 142 16.20 -22.05 21.54
CA VAL A 142 15.54 -21.61 20.30
C VAL A 142 15.85 -22.57 19.17
N ARG A 143 14.83 -23.00 18.43
CA ARG A 143 15.03 -23.78 17.21
C ARG A 143 15.25 -22.88 16.01
N LEU A 144 16.39 -23.01 15.33
CA LEU A 144 16.72 -22.23 14.14
C LEU A 144 16.10 -22.84 12.86
N LEU A 145 15.59 -21.98 11.97
CA LEU A 145 15.09 -22.35 10.64
C LEU A 145 16.08 -22.04 9.50
N GLY A 146 17.15 -21.31 9.82
CA GLY A 146 18.09 -20.73 8.86
C GLY A 146 17.65 -19.37 8.31
N LYS A 147 18.40 -18.89 7.32
CA LYS A 147 18.24 -17.56 6.73
C LYS A 147 17.04 -17.46 5.79
N CYS A 148 16.29 -16.37 5.93
CA CYS A 148 15.31 -15.96 4.94
C CYS A 148 16.06 -15.36 3.73
N PRO A 149 15.92 -15.92 2.50
CA PRO A 149 16.61 -15.40 1.32
C PRO A 149 15.97 -14.12 0.79
N LEU A 150 14.80 -13.73 1.33
CA LEU A 150 14.07 -12.53 0.92
C LEU A 150 14.38 -11.38 1.88
N ASP A 151 15.17 -10.42 1.40
CA ASP A 151 15.46 -9.16 2.10
C ASP A 151 14.31 -8.15 1.96
N LEU A 152 13.26 -8.38 2.75
CA LEU A 152 12.03 -7.58 2.71
C LEU A 152 11.61 -7.14 4.10
N ALA A 153 11.39 -5.84 4.25
CA ALA A 153 10.71 -5.24 5.39
C ALA A 153 9.52 -4.40 4.90
N SER A 154 8.40 -4.43 5.62
CA SER A 154 7.21 -3.64 5.28
C SER A 154 7.48 -2.13 5.24
N SER A 155 8.42 -1.64 6.07
CA SER A 155 8.82 -0.23 6.10
C SER A 155 9.49 0.24 4.81
N GLU A 156 10.15 -0.65 4.08
CA GLU A 156 10.90 -0.33 2.85
C GLU A 156 10.08 -0.48 1.57
N MET A 157 8.83 -0.91 1.69
CA MET A 157 7.99 -1.13 0.52
C MET A 157 7.52 0.15 -0.14
N PHE A 158 7.26 1.18 0.66
CA PHE A 158 6.76 2.44 0.14
C PHE A 158 7.92 3.26 -0.46
N GLY A 159 7.71 3.79 -1.67
CA GLY A 159 8.75 4.50 -2.42
C GLY A 159 9.72 3.58 -3.17
N SER A 160 9.48 2.27 -3.22
CA SER A 160 10.35 1.32 -3.91
C SER A 160 9.56 0.25 -4.68
N HIS A 161 10.24 -0.45 -5.58
CA HIS A 161 9.66 -1.60 -6.27
C HIS A 161 9.45 -2.82 -5.35
N LYS A 162 9.90 -2.78 -4.09
CA LYS A 162 9.70 -3.88 -3.12
C LYS A 162 8.21 -4.05 -2.76
N PHE A 163 7.34 -3.05 -2.98
CA PHE A 163 5.89 -3.18 -2.77
C PHE A 163 5.28 -4.32 -3.60
N ARG A 164 5.84 -4.64 -4.78
CA ARG A 164 5.41 -5.79 -5.60
C ARG A 164 5.70 -7.15 -5.00
N GLN A 165 6.49 -7.20 -3.92
CA GLN A 165 6.73 -8.41 -3.15
C GLN A 165 5.59 -8.71 -2.16
N ILE A 166 4.43 -8.05 -2.30
CA ILE A 166 3.17 -8.44 -1.68
C ILE A 166 2.48 -9.47 -2.59
N PRO A 167 1.84 -10.52 -2.05
CA PRO A 167 1.12 -11.49 -2.88
C PRO A 167 0.09 -10.82 -3.80
N ALA A 168 0.01 -11.25 -5.06
CA ALA A 168 -0.81 -10.59 -6.09
C ALA A 168 -2.29 -10.41 -5.69
N LYS A 169 -2.91 -11.41 -5.04
CA LYS A 169 -4.29 -11.31 -4.53
C LYS A 169 -4.44 -10.23 -3.45
N VAL A 170 -3.41 -10.05 -2.63
CA VAL A 170 -3.36 -9.02 -1.58
C VAL A 170 -3.12 -7.65 -2.21
N LEU A 171 -2.24 -7.53 -3.21
CA LEU A 171 -2.08 -6.28 -3.99
C LEU A 171 -3.40 -5.86 -4.64
N HIS A 172 -4.10 -6.79 -5.27
CA HIS A 172 -5.43 -6.52 -5.83
C HIS A 172 -6.39 -5.99 -4.76
N TYR A 173 -6.46 -6.64 -3.59
CA TYR A 173 -7.28 -6.18 -2.49
C TYR A 173 -6.86 -4.78 -1.97
N ILE A 174 -5.56 -4.52 -1.83
CA ILE A 174 -5.02 -3.21 -1.41
C ILE A 174 -5.51 -2.10 -2.34
N HIS A 175 -5.33 -2.28 -3.64
CA HIS A 175 -5.70 -1.29 -4.65
C HIS A 175 -7.20 -1.17 -4.79
N GLN A 176 -7.91 -2.30 -4.77
CA GLN A 176 -9.36 -2.31 -4.76
C GLN A 176 -9.89 -1.54 -3.56
N HIS A 177 -9.23 -1.48 -2.41
CA HIS A 177 -9.72 -0.78 -1.21
C HIS A 177 -8.97 0.52 -0.87
N ASN A 178 -8.04 0.97 -1.73
CA ASN A 178 -7.22 2.17 -1.50
C ASN A 178 -6.50 2.19 -0.13
N ILE A 179 -6.12 1.02 0.41
CA ILE A 179 -5.65 0.87 1.81
C ILE A 179 -4.42 1.73 2.11
N TYR A 180 -3.48 1.81 1.17
CA TYR A 180 -2.24 2.55 1.31
C TYR A 180 -2.14 3.79 0.41
N LEU A 181 -3.25 4.22 -0.19
CA LEU A 181 -3.25 5.28 -1.19
C LEU A 181 -2.61 6.57 -0.65
N LYS A 182 -3.02 7.00 0.54
CA LYS A 182 -2.45 8.18 1.19
C LYS A 182 -0.96 7.99 1.50
N THR A 183 -0.58 6.83 2.04
CA THR A 183 0.84 6.53 2.31
C THR A 183 1.69 6.60 1.05
N ILE A 184 1.20 6.03 -0.06
CA ILE A 184 1.92 6.05 -1.34
C ILE A 184 2.12 7.50 -1.81
N LEU A 185 1.09 8.35 -1.72
CA LEU A 185 1.23 9.76 -2.06
C LEU A 185 2.28 10.47 -1.19
N GLN A 186 2.24 10.26 0.14
CA GLN A 186 3.19 10.86 1.09
C GLN A 186 4.64 10.45 0.85
N THR A 187 4.90 9.37 0.12
CA THR A 187 6.28 8.95 -0.18
C THR A 187 6.93 9.73 -1.31
N LEU A 188 6.13 10.40 -2.15
CA LEU A 188 6.61 11.10 -3.34
C LEU A 188 6.19 12.57 -3.38
N LEU A 189 5.24 12.96 -2.52
CA LEU A 189 4.63 14.28 -2.52
C LEU A 189 4.70 14.92 -1.13
N ASP A 190 4.84 16.24 -1.12
CA ASP A 190 4.59 17.05 0.07
C ASP A 190 3.10 17.09 0.45
N GLU A 191 2.81 17.59 1.65
CA GLU A 191 1.44 17.67 2.17
C GLU A 191 0.52 18.52 1.27
N PRO A 192 0.89 19.73 0.81
CA PRO A 192 0.05 20.52 -0.10
C PRO A 192 -0.33 19.79 -1.39
N ARG A 193 0.64 19.17 -2.07
CA ARG A 193 0.41 18.45 -3.33
C ARG A 193 -0.39 17.17 -3.10
N MET A 194 -0.15 16.45 -2.01
CA MET A 194 -0.97 15.31 -1.64
C MET A 194 -2.43 15.74 -1.42
N GLN A 195 -2.67 16.83 -0.68
CA GLN A 195 -4.03 17.32 -0.43
C GLN A 195 -4.73 17.74 -1.73
N HIS A 196 -4.02 18.40 -2.65
CA HIS A 196 -4.50 18.64 -4.02
C HIS A 196 -4.95 17.34 -4.69
N CYS A 197 -4.09 16.32 -4.71
CA CYS A 197 -4.41 15.03 -5.31
C CYS A 197 -5.66 14.39 -4.69
N LEU A 198 -5.79 14.41 -3.36
CA LEU A 198 -6.96 13.85 -2.66
C LEU A 198 -8.25 14.61 -3.01
N ARG A 199 -8.21 15.94 -3.13
CA ARG A 199 -9.36 16.75 -3.57
C ARG A 199 -9.73 16.49 -5.03
N VAL A 200 -8.75 16.40 -5.93
CA VAL A 200 -8.95 15.98 -7.33
C VAL A 200 -9.59 14.59 -7.39
N GLY A 201 -9.12 13.63 -6.59
CA GLY A 201 -9.74 12.30 -6.46
C GLY A 201 -11.21 12.39 -6.03
N GLN A 202 -11.53 13.22 -5.05
CA GLN A 202 -12.91 13.39 -4.58
C GLN A 202 -13.82 14.04 -5.64
N LEU A 203 -13.33 15.03 -6.38
CA LEU A 203 -14.06 15.62 -7.50
C LEU A 203 -14.24 14.60 -8.63
N ALA A 204 -13.19 13.86 -9.01
CA ALA A 204 -13.24 12.81 -10.02
C ALA A 204 -14.30 11.74 -9.69
N LYS A 205 -14.35 11.28 -8.43
CA LYS A 205 -15.40 10.39 -7.93
C LYS A 205 -16.80 10.97 -8.15
N THR A 206 -16.98 12.23 -7.79
CA THR A 206 -18.27 12.93 -7.90
C THR A 206 -18.71 13.03 -9.36
N LEU A 207 -17.81 13.41 -10.27
CA LEU A 207 -18.09 13.49 -11.69
C LEU A 207 -18.37 12.11 -12.30
N ALA A 208 -17.62 11.08 -11.91
CA ALA A 208 -17.83 9.72 -12.39
C ALA A 208 -19.19 9.16 -11.99
N VAL A 209 -19.59 9.30 -10.73
CA VAL A 209 -20.91 8.82 -10.25
C VAL A 209 -22.05 9.54 -11.00
N ALA A 210 -21.95 10.86 -11.19
CA ALA A 210 -22.95 11.62 -11.95
C ALA A 210 -23.07 11.15 -13.42
N ASN A 211 -21.96 10.67 -13.99
CA ASN A 211 -21.89 10.16 -15.35
C ASN A 211 -22.02 8.62 -15.44
N LYS A 212 -22.55 7.96 -14.40
CA LYS A 212 -22.80 6.50 -14.33
C LYS A 212 -21.55 5.63 -14.50
N LEU A 213 -20.41 6.10 -14.01
CA LEU A 213 -19.13 5.39 -13.99
C LEU A 213 -18.73 4.97 -12.57
N ASP A 214 -17.76 4.05 -12.47
CA ASP A 214 -17.24 3.61 -11.17
C ASP A 214 -16.48 4.74 -10.45
N GLY A 215 -17.14 5.32 -9.45
CA GLY A 215 -16.58 6.41 -8.66
C GLY A 215 -15.30 6.04 -7.92
N LYS A 216 -15.08 4.76 -7.63
CA LYS A 216 -13.88 4.29 -6.92
C LYS A 216 -12.65 4.31 -7.82
N THR A 217 -12.77 3.78 -9.03
CA THR A 217 -11.74 3.85 -10.08
C THR A 217 -11.40 5.31 -10.38
N ALA A 218 -12.41 6.18 -10.50
CA ALA A 218 -12.19 7.61 -10.72
C ALA A 218 -11.51 8.30 -9.53
N TYR A 219 -11.89 7.96 -8.29
CA TYR A 219 -11.17 8.43 -7.10
C TYR A 219 -9.70 8.03 -7.14
N THR A 220 -9.40 6.76 -7.41
CA THR A 220 -8.03 6.25 -7.44
C THR A 220 -7.21 6.92 -8.54
N ALA A 221 -7.78 7.10 -9.74
CA ALA A 221 -7.09 7.79 -10.83
C ALA A 221 -6.84 9.27 -10.53
N GLY A 222 -7.85 9.98 -10.01
CA GLY A 222 -7.70 11.39 -9.65
C GLY A 222 -6.74 11.59 -8.48
N ALA A 223 -6.74 10.69 -7.49
CA ALA A 223 -5.81 10.78 -6.37
C ALA A 223 -4.36 10.49 -6.74
N TYR A 224 -4.09 9.77 -7.83
CA TYR A 224 -2.72 9.51 -8.28
C TYR A 224 -2.27 10.32 -9.49
N HIS A 225 -3.11 11.19 -10.06
CA HIS A 225 -2.81 11.89 -11.32
C HIS A 225 -1.44 12.60 -11.30
N ASP A 226 -1.12 13.23 -10.16
CA ASP A 226 0.09 14.01 -9.93
C ASP A 226 1.17 13.26 -9.12
N LEU A 227 1.08 11.93 -8.98
CA LEU A 227 1.96 11.14 -8.08
C LEU A 227 3.46 11.40 -8.28
N ALA A 228 3.89 11.65 -9.52
CA ALA A 228 5.28 11.89 -9.87
C ALA A 228 5.63 13.39 -10.03
N LYS A 229 4.72 14.31 -9.67
CA LYS A 229 4.84 15.74 -9.99
C LYS A 229 6.09 16.42 -9.40
N GLN A 230 6.55 15.94 -8.25
CA GLN A 230 7.67 16.52 -7.50
C GLN A 230 8.98 15.73 -7.63
N LEU A 231 9.02 14.75 -8.53
CA LEU A 231 10.29 14.08 -8.87
C LEU A 231 11.23 15.07 -9.58
N PRO A 232 12.55 15.01 -9.33
CA PRO A 232 13.54 15.79 -10.07
C PRO A 232 13.44 15.54 -11.58
N GLN A 233 13.68 16.58 -12.39
CA GLN A 233 13.61 16.49 -13.86
C GLN A 233 14.45 15.33 -14.41
N ALA A 234 15.71 15.20 -13.99
CA ALA A 234 16.60 14.13 -14.44
C ALA A 234 16.02 12.73 -14.13
N GLN A 235 15.31 12.58 -13.01
CA GLN A 235 14.64 11.33 -12.66
C GLN A 235 13.39 11.09 -13.51
N LEU A 236 12.59 12.14 -13.78
CA LEU A 236 11.44 12.06 -14.68
C LEU A 236 11.87 11.62 -16.08
N GLU A 237 12.90 12.24 -16.66
CA GLU A 237 13.40 11.91 -18.00
C GLU A 237 13.96 10.49 -18.06
N LYS A 238 14.72 10.07 -17.04
CA LYS A 238 15.23 8.69 -16.95
C LYS A 238 14.09 7.67 -16.90
N LEU A 239 13.08 7.89 -16.07
CA LEU A 239 11.96 6.97 -15.94
C LEU A 239 11.04 7.01 -17.16
N ALA A 240 10.85 8.16 -17.78
CA ALA A 240 10.10 8.32 -19.02
C ALA A 240 10.71 7.48 -20.16
N LYS A 241 12.04 7.53 -20.32
CA LYS A 241 12.75 6.70 -21.29
C LYS A 241 12.53 5.21 -21.04
N VAL A 242 12.60 4.77 -19.77
CA VAL A 242 12.31 3.37 -19.40
C VAL A 242 10.85 3.00 -19.66
N ALA A 243 9.93 3.95 -19.52
CA ALA A 243 8.51 3.78 -19.84
C ALA A 243 8.21 3.82 -21.36
N GLY A 244 9.22 4.02 -22.22
CA GLY A 244 9.08 4.11 -23.67
C GLY A 244 8.60 5.47 -24.18
N VAL A 245 8.70 6.53 -23.37
CA VAL A 245 8.35 7.90 -23.74
C VAL A 245 9.62 8.65 -24.12
N ASN A 246 9.81 8.87 -25.43
CA ASN A 246 10.97 9.59 -25.97
C ASN A 246 10.60 10.99 -26.46
N ASP A 247 9.37 11.18 -26.94
CA ASP A 247 8.88 12.47 -27.45
C ASP A 247 7.86 13.08 -26.50
N TYR A 248 8.12 14.31 -26.07
CA TYR A 248 7.25 15.04 -25.14
C TYR A 248 7.39 16.55 -25.34
N PRO A 249 6.30 17.33 -25.22
CA PRO A 249 6.31 18.77 -25.47
C PRO A 249 7.11 19.57 -24.43
N SER A 250 7.24 19.04 -23.20
CA SER A 250 8.00 19.65 -22.12
C SER A 250 8.26 18.61 -21.02
N TRP A 251 9.40 18.66 -20.34
CA TRP A 251 9.67 17.77 -19.21
C TRP A 251 8.57 17.87 -18.12
N LYS A 252 7.89 19.03 -18.02
CA LYS A 252 6.81 19.27 -17.05
C LYS A 252 5.63 18.31 -17.22
N VAL A 253 5.41 17.72 -18.40
CA VAL A 253 4.31 16.76 -18.62
C VAL A 253 4.69 15.33 -18.25
N LEU A 254 5.98 15.03 -18.09
CA LEU A 254 6.48 13.67 -17.88
C LEU A 254 5.94 13.00 -16.61
N HIS A 255 5.56 13.76 -15.58
CA HIS A 255 4.96 13.22 -14.37
C HIS A 255 3.72 12.37 -14.62
N SER A 256 2.93 12.67 -15.66
CA SER A 256 1.75 11.88 -16.03
C SER A 256 2.15 10.45 -16.45
N TYR A 257 3.09 10.35 -17.38
CA TYR A 257 3.63 9.07 -17.88
C TYR A 257 4.40 8.31 -16.80
N VAL A 258 5.29 9.00 -16.09
CA VAL A 258 6.11 8.43 -15.01
C VAL A 258 5.24 7.98 -13.84
N GLY A 259 4.21 8.74 -13.48
CA GLY A 259 3.25 8.37 -12.43
C GLY A 259 2.51 7.07 -12.74
N ALA A 260 2.00 6.94 -13.97
CA ALA A 260 1.37 5.71 -14.44
C ALA A 260 2.36 4.52 -14.44
N TYR A 261 3.60 4.75 -14.89
CA TYR A 261 4.68 3.76 -14.86
C TYR A 261 4.99 3.30 -13.41
N ILE A 262 5.19 4.21 -12.47
CA ILE A 262 5.48 3.91 -11.06
C ILE A 262 4.35 3.09 -10.45
N LEU A 263 3.08 3.48 -10.65
CA LEU A 263 1.94 2.74 -10.10
C LEU A 263 1.91 1.28 -10.59
N LYS A 264 2.16 1.07 -11.88
CA LYS A 264 2.18 -0.26 -12.50
C LYS A 264 3.39 -1.06 -12.02
N HIS A 265 4.58 -0.47 -12.11
CA HIS A 265 5.84 -1.20 -12.00
C HIS A 265 6.41 -1.25 -10.60
N TRP A 266 6.08 -0.31 -9.71
CA TRP A 266 6.54 -0.30 -8.32
C TRP A 266 5.45 -0.75 -7.36
N TYR A 267 4.21 -0.29 -7.55
CA TYR A 267 3.10 -0.59 -6.65
C TYR A 267 2.20 -1.74 -7.12
N GLY A 268 2.39 -2.26 -8.33
CA GLY A 268 1.64 -3.41 -8.83
C GLY A 268 0.15 -3.14 -8.99
N LEU A 269 -0.25 -1.88 -9.19
CA LEU A 269 -1.60 -1.56 -9.62
C LEU A 269 -1.87 -2.26 -10.96
N ASN A 270 -3.07 -2.79 -11.16
CA ASN A 270 -3.44 -3.43 -12.41
C ASN A 270 -4.85 -2.98 -12.84
N ASN A 271 -4.93 -1.74 -13.33
CA ASN A 271 -6.17 -1.17 -13.83
C ASN A 271 -5.82 -0.27 -15.03
N SER A 272 -6.10 -0.75 -16.24
CA SER A 272 -5.78 -0.06 -17.49
C SER A 272 -6.49 1.28 -17.63
N ALA A 273 -7.73 1.39 -17.14
CA ALA A 273 -8.49 2.63 -17.17
C ALA A 273 -7.82 3.71 -16.28
N VAL A 274 -7.35 3.34 -15.08
CA VAL A 274 -6.59 4.26 -14.21
C VAL A 274 -5.30 4.71 -14.89
N PHE A 275 -4.56 3.79 -15.51
CA PHE A 275 -3.33 4.14 -16.20
C PHE A 275 -3.55 5.07 -17.38
N SER A 276 -4.53 4.77 -18.24
CA SER A 276 -4.91 5.63 -19.37
C SER A 276 -5.26 7.04 -18.90
N ALA A 277 -6.08 7.15 -17.85
CA ALA A 277 -6.54 8.44 -17.38
C ALA A 277 -5.41 9.28 -16.78
N ILE A 278 -4.50 8.67 -16.00
CA ILE A 278 -3.31 9.34 -15.49
C ILE A 278 -2.34 9.67 -16.63
N TRP A 279 -2.15 8.79 -17.61
CA TRP A 279 -1.27 9.05 -18.75
C TRP A 279 -1.72 10.24 -19.59
N ASN A 280 -3.04 10.36 -19.83
CA ASN A 280 -3.62 11.32 -20.76
C ASN A 280 -3.96 12.69 -20.14
N HIS A 281 -3.86 12.86 -18.81
CA HIS A 281 -4.42 14.05 -18.15
C HIS A 281 -3.66 15.36 -18.45
N THR A 282 -2.40 15.29 -18.88
CA THR A 282 -1.59 16.48 -19.21
C THR A 282 -1.57 16.79 -20.71
N VAL A 283 -1.48 15.74 -21.53
CA VAL A 283 -1.44 15.80 -22.99
C VAL A 283 -2.59 14.94 -23.53
N PRO A 284 -3.78 15.52 -23.71
CA PRO A 284 -4.95 14.76 -24.15
C PRO A 284 -4.76 14.23 -25.59
N PRO A 285 -4.93 12.92 -25.84
CA PRO A 285 -4.97 12.37 -27.20
C PRO A 285 -6.22 12.86 -27.97
N GLN A 286 -6.27 12.56 -29.28
CA GLN A 286 -7.42 12.91 -30.13
C GLN A 286 -8.75 12.32 -29.62
N LYS A 287 -8.71 11.12 -29.04
CA LYS A 287 -9.88 10.44 -28.46
C LYS A 287 -9.60 10.15 -26.99
N MET A 288 -10.36 10.82 -26.12
CA MET A 288 -10.33 10.62 -24.67
C MET A 288 -11.44 9.64 -24.25
N SER A 289 -11.13 8.75 -23.32
CA SER A 289 -12.17 7.99 -22.62
C SER A 289 -12.99 8.92 -21.70
N GLN A 290 -14.18 8.48 -21.25
CA GLN A 290 -14.93 9.28 -20.27
C GLN A 290 -14.14 9.46 -18.96
N LEU A 291 -13.38 8.45 -18.53
CA LEU A 291 -12.54 8.58 -17.34
C LEU A 291 -11.39 9.57 -17.58
N ASP A 292 -10.77 9.56 -18.76
CA ASP A 292 -9.72 10.52 -19.09
C ASP A 292 -10.26 11.96 -19.03
N MET A 293 -11.46 12.19 -19.60
CA MET A 293 -12.15 13.49 -19.51
C MET A 293 -12.42 13.89 -18.06
N ILE A 294 -12.88 12.95 -17.23
CA ILE A 294 -13.12 13.19 -15.81
C ILE A 294 -11.85 13.57 -15.08
N ILE A 295 -10.73 12.88 -15.30
CA ILE A 295 -9.47 13.20 -14.63
C ILE A 295 -8.92 14.55 -15.10
N TYR A 296 -8.98 14.83 -16.40
CA TYR A 296 -8.62 16.14 -16.93
C TYR A 296 -9.45 17.26 -16.29
N LEU A 297 -10.78 17.10 -16.27
CA LEU A 297 -11.68 18.08 -15.67
C LEU A 297 -11.49 18.20 -14.16
N ALA A 298 -11.34 17.08 -13.45
CA ALA A 298 -11.17 17.11 -12.01
C ALA A 298 -9.85 17.78 -11.61
N ASP A 299 -8.78 17.59 -12.39
CA ASP A 299 -7.54 18.35 -12.18
C ASP A 299 -7.79 19.84 -12.39
N LYS A 300 -8.42 20.28 -13.49
CA LYS A 300 -8.58 21.72 -13.78
C LYS A 300 -9.67 22.43 -12.97
N LEU A 301 -10.69 21.71 -12.55
CA LEU A 301 -11.89 22.27 -11.91
C LEU A 301 -11.97 21.93 -10.41
N GLU A 302 -10.87 21.48 -9.81
CA GLU A 302 -10.78 21.34 -8.36
C GLU A 302 -11.08 22.69 -7.68
N PRO A 303 -12.06 22.79 -6.76
CA PRO A 303 -12.55 24.08 -6.26
C PRO A 303 -11.50 25.03 -5.70
N MET A 304 -10.44 24.52 -5.05
CA MET A 304 -9.38 25.39 -4.51
C MET A 304 -8.54 26.09 -5.59
N ARG A 305 -8.64 25.66 -6.85
CA ARG A 305 -7.96 26.33 -7.97
C ARG A 305 -8.55 27.69 -8.31
N VAL A 306 -9.70 28.07 -7.75
CA VAL A 306 -10.28 29.41 -7.90
C VAL A 306 -9.32 30.52 -7.47
N HIS A 307 -8.35 30.20 -6.60
CA HIS A 307 -7.32 31.14 -6.15
C HIS A 307 -6.12 31.24 -7.10
N GLU A 308 -6.06 30.43 -8.16
CA GLU A 308 -4.98 30.47 -9.15
C GLU A 308 -5.29 31.49 -10.25
N GLU A 309 -4.30 32.31 -10.64
CA GLU A 309 -4.49 33.39 -11.62
C GLU A 309 -5.10 32.92 -12.94
N TRP A 310 -4.65 31.78 -13.45
CA TRP A 310 -5.16 31.24 -14.71
C TRP A 310 -6.62 30.80 -14.65
N ALA A 311 -7.16 30.53 -13.46
CA ALA A 311 -8.53 30.06 -13.29
C ALA A 311 -9.55 31.22 -13.25
N LYS A 312 -9.11 32.48 -13.12
CA LYS A 312 -10.00 33.65 -13.05
C LYS A 312 -10.88 33.84 -14.29
N GLY A 313 -10.46 33.32 -15.45
CA GLY A 313 -11.23 33.40 -16.70
C GLY A 313 -12.27 32.31 -16.89
N ILE A 314 -12.51 31.43 -15.91
CA ILE A 314 -13.53 30.38 -15.97
C ILE A 314 -14.37 30.30 -14.69
N ASP A 315 -15.67 30.03 -14.85
CA ASP A 315 -16.54 29.67 -13.72
C ASP A 315 -16.39 28.17 -13.42
N ILE A 316 -15.52 27.84 -12.48
CA ILE A 316 -15.29 26.46 -12.01
C ILE A 316 -16.60 25.81 -11.55
N THR A 317 -17.45 26.54 -10.81
CA THR A 317 -18.68 25.98 -10.24
C THR A 317 -19.68 25.62 -11.34
N ALA A 318 -19.86 26.52 -12.32
CA ALA A 318 -20.71 26.26 -13.48
C ALA A 318 -20.18 25.09 -14.31
N LEU A 319 -18.87 25.02 -14.55
CA LEU A 319 -18.27 23.93 -15.32
C LEU A 319 -18.35 22.58 -14.61
N VAL A 320 -18.22 22.52 -13.27
CA VAL A 320 -18.45 21.29 -12.50
C VAL A 320 -19.91 20.85 -12.59
N LYS A 321 -20.87 21.79 -12.48
CA LYS A 321 -22.30 21.47 -12.67
C LYS A 321 -22.58 20.97 -14.08
N LEU A 322 -21.96 21.57 -15.09
CA LEU A 322 -22.06 21.13 -16.48
C LEU A 322 -21.46 19.75 -16.67
N ALA A 323 -20.27 19.48 -16.13
CA ALA A 323 -19.59 18.19 -16.26
C ALA A 323 -20.39 17.01 -15.66
N LYS A 324 -21.29 17.28 -14.70
CA LYS A 324 -22.24 16.28 -14.17
C LYS A 324 -23.40 15.96 -15.11
N LYS A 325 -23.74 16.87 -16.03
CA LYS A 325 -24.87 16.76 -16.97
C LYS A 325 -24.41 16.38 -18.38
N ASP A 326 -23.36 17.06 -18.86
CA ASP A 326 -22.72 16.84 -20.15
C ASP A 326 -21.20 16.92 -19.99
N LEU A 327 -20.60 15.76 -19.76
CA LEU A 327 -19.16 15.60 -19.58
C LEU A 327 -18.36 16.06 -20.80
N LYS A 328 -18.85 15.78 -22.01
CA LYS A 328 -18.13 16.07 -23.25
C LYS A 328 -18.08 17.58 -23.50
N LEU A 329 -19.22 18.25 -23.33
CA LEU A 329 -19.29 19.70 -23.51
C LEU A 329 -18.42 20.43 -22.47
N ALA A 330 -18.49 20.04 -21.19
CA ALA A 330 -17.62 20.61 -20.16
C ALA A 330 -16.13 20.43 -20.50
N TYR A 331 -15.74 19.21 -20.93
CA TYR A 331 -14.38 18.91 -21.35
C TYR A 331 -13.93 19.79 -22.52
N GLN A 332 -14.75 19.96 -23.55
CA GLN A 332 -14.43 20.78 -24.72
C GLN A 332 -14.22 22.25 -24.35
N ILE A 333 -15.09 22.81 -23.50
CA ILE A 333 -14.99 24.19 -23.03
C ILE A 333 -13.70 24.39 -22.23
N THR A 334 -13.45 23.54 -21.23
CA THR A 334 -12.23 23.62 -20.41
C THR A 334 -10.96 23.45 -21.25
N LEU A 335 -10.93 22.48 -22.17
CA LEU A 335 -9.78 22.24 -23.03
C LEU A 335 -9.48 23.43 -23.93
N LYS A 336 -10.51 24.03 -24.54
CA LYS A 336 -10.37 25.21 -25.40
C LYS A 336 -9.77 26.38 -24.62
N TYR A 337 -10.25 26.62 -23.41
CA TYR A 337 -9.74 27.67 -22.52
C TYR A 337 -8.28 27.42 -22.11
N VAL A 338 -7.95 26.21 -21.64
CA VAL A 338 -6.57 25.88 -21.24
C VAL A 338 -5.60 26.03 -22.41
N ARG A 339 -6.02 25.66 -23.64
CA ARG A 339 -5.20 25.86 -24.84
C ARG A 339 -5.03 27.32 -25.24
N SER A 340 -6.00 28.20 -24.99
CA SER A 340 -5.81 29.63 -25.27
C SER A 340 -4.77 30.28 -24.35
N LEU A 341 -4.60 29.76 -23.13
CA LEU A 341 -3.58 30.23 -22.20
C LEU A 341 -2.15 29.82 -22.58
N GLN A 342 -1.98 28.82 -23.45
CA GLN A 342 -0.67 28.33 -23.89
C GLN A 342 -0.16 29.02 -25.17
N LYS A 343 -1.04 29.78 -25.84
CA LYS A 343 -0.73 30.49 -27.09
C LYS A 343 -0.35 31.95 -26.86
N ASN A 344 -0.59 32.46 -25.66
CA ASN A 344 -0.09 33.73 -25.15
C ASN A 344 1.09 33.46 -24.23
#